data_AF-A0A0Q6Y655-F1
#
_entry.id   AF-A0A0Q6Y655-F1
#
_cell.length_a   1.000
_cell.length_b   1.000
_cell.length_c   1.000
_cell.angle_alpha   90.00
_cell.angle_beta   90.00
_cell.angle_gamma   90.00
#
_symmetry.space_group_name_H-M   'P 1'
#
loop_
_entity.id
_entity.type
_entity.pdbx_description
1 polymer ?
#
loop_
_entity_poly.entity_id
_entity_poly.type
_entity_poly.pdbx_seq_one_letter_code
_entity_poly.pdbx_strand_id
1 'polypeptide(L)'
;MNKTLGFIGSGTIGGILARLAVAAGLDVVLSNSRGPESLAGLVAELGPRARAATPAEAAESGDLVVVSIPLGAYEKIPAEPLAGKIVIDTLNYYPERDGRIAELDANELTTSELVQRHLADSRVVKAASNIVSSQLFSLARPSGAPDRSAMPIAGDDAAAKAEVVELLDLLGYDAVDIGTLADSWRSEPGTPVYGKAYYGEVPKDVSLDKTMEWIFQAPGVPMPADRVRELTATVVRGPAGGSFSVDAWT
;
A
#
# COMPACT_ATOMS: atom_id res chain seq x y z
N MET A 1 -17.78 14.87 -12.82
CA MET A 1 -17.46 13.44 -12.92
C MET A 1 -16.83 13.03 -11.59
N ASN A 2 -17.12 11.85 -11.08
CA ASN A 2 -16.45 11.36 -9.86
C ASN A 2 -15.01 10.97 -10.23
N LYS A 3 -14.07 11.15 -9.29
CA LYS A 3 -12.67 10.78 -9.47
C LYS A 3 -12.57 9.25 -9.65
N THR A 4 -11.78 8.80 -10.62
CA THR A 4 -11.56 7.38 -10.93
C THR A 4 -10.22 6.92 -10.37
N LEU A 5 -10.23 5.80 -9.63
CA LEU A 5 -9.03 5.16 -9.11
C LEU A 5 -8.68 3.93 -9.97
N GLY A 6 -7.54 3.99 -10.65
CA GLY A 6 -7.00 2.85 -11.39
C GLY A 6 -6.25 1.91 -10.45
N PHE A 7 -6.36 0.60 -10.66
CA PHE A 7 -5.62 -0.40 -9.89
C PHE A 7 -4.82 -1.29 -10.81
N ILE A 8 -3.50 -1.29 -10.64
CA ILE A 8 -2.57 -2.26 -11.21
C ILE A 8 -2.25 -3.28 -10.13
N GLY A 9 -2.92 -4.43 -10.19
CA GLY A 9 -2.88 -5.43 -9.14
C GLY A 9 -4.08 -5.30 -8.18
N SER A 10 -5.03 -6.21 -8.33
CA SER A 10 -6.24 -6.30 -7.50
C SER A 10 -6.20 -7.52 -6.58
N GLY A 11 -5.04 -7.73 -5.93
CA GLY A 11 -4.84 -8.76 -4.90
C GLY A 11 -5.47 -8.35 -3.57
N THR A 12 -4.92 -8.83 -2.44
CA THR A 12 -5.52 -8.58 -1.12
C THR A 12 -5.55 -7.09 -0.77
N ILE A 13 -4.42 -6.37 -0.88
CA ILE A 13 -4.36 -4.93 -0.58
C ILE A 13 -5.15 -4.11 -1.61
N GLY A 14 -4.84 -4.24 -2.90
CA GLY A 14 -5.55 -3.52 -3.97
C GLY A 14 -7.07 -3.77 -3.96
N GLY A 15 -7.52 -4.98 -3.66
CA GLY A 15 -8.93 -5.31 -3.53
C GLY A 15 -9.62 -4.66 -2.31
N ILE A 16 -8.94 -4.54 -1.17
CA ILE A 16 -9.48 -3.81 -0.01
C ILE A 16 -9.55 -2.32 -0.31
N LEU A 17 -8.50 -1.72 -0.87
CA LEU A 17 -8.50 -0.31 -1.27
C LEU A 17 -9.62 -0.01 -2.28
N ALA A 18 -9.88 -0.91 -3.24
CA ALA A 18 -11.00 -0.79 -4.16
C ALA A 18 -12.37 -0.81 -3.46
N ARG A 19 -12.56 -1.68 -2.45
CA ARG A 19 -13.79 -1.70 -1.63
C ARG A 19 -13.98 -0.40 -0.89
N LEU A 20 -12.93 0.11 -0.24
CA LEU A 20 -12.97 1.38 0.47
C LEU A 20 -13.27 2.54 -0.49
N ALA A 21 -12.66 2.55 -1.69
CA ALA A 21 -12.88 3.57 -2.71
C ALA A 21 -14.33 3.58 -3.20
N VAL A 22 -14.90 2.42 -3.51
CA VAL A 22 -16.31 2.31 -3.94
C VAL A 22 -17.27 2.70 -2.82
N ALA A 23 -16.98 2.28 -1.57
CA ALA A 23 -17.77 2.68 -0.40
C ALA A 23 -17.75 4.20 -0.18
N ALA A 24 -16.63 4.86 -0.52
CA ALA A 24 -16.49 6.31 -0.51
C ALA A 24 -17.04 7.02 -1.76
N GLY A 25 -17.63 6.28 -2.71
CA GLY A 25 -18.30 6.82 -3.89
C GLY A 25 -17.39 7.08 -5.10
N LEU A 26 -16.16 6.57 -5.10
CA LEU A 26 -15.25 6.63 -6.25
C LEU A 26 -15.58 5.54 -7.28
N ASP A 27 -15.28 5.83 -8.54
CA ASP A 27 -15.28 4.82 -9.59
C ASP A 27 -13.91 4.12 -9.62
N VAL A 28 -13.88 2.81 -9.87
CA VAL A 28 -12.66 2.01 -9.83
C VAL A 28 -12.47 1.19 -11.10
N VAL A 29 -11.23 1.18 -11.61
CA VAL A 29 -10.83 0.37 -12.76
C VAL A 29 -9.79 -0.65 -12.32
N LEU A 30 -10.20 -1.91 -12.26
CA LEU A 30 -9.43 -2.99 -11.67
C LEU A 30 -8.66 -3.77 -12.72
N SER A 31 -7.38 -4.00 -12.49
CA SER A 31 -6.59 -4.91 -13.32
C SER A 31 -5.75 -5.86 -12.48
N ASN A 32 -5.33 -6.97 -13.10
CA ASN A 32 -4.35 -7.89 -12.57
C ASN A 32 -3.63 -8.60 -13.74
N SER A 33 -2.69 -9.49 -13.43
CA SER A 33 -1.92 -10.24 -14.44
C SER A 33 -2.66 -11.42 -15.08
N ARG A 34 -3.85 -11.79 -14.57
CA ARG A 34 -4.65 -12.94 -15.01
C ARG A 34 -5.80 -12.55 -15.95
N GLY A 35 -5.86 -11.30 -16.38
CA GLY A 35 -6.89 -10.80 -17.28
C GLY A 35 -8.15 -10.28 -16.57
N PRO A 36 -8.91 -9.37 -17.21
CA PRO A 36 -10.12 -8.77 -16.65
C PRO A 36 -11.19 -9.79 -16.21
N GLU A 37 -11.32 -10.90 -16.94
CA GLU A 37 -12.27 -11.97 -16.67
C GLU A 37 -12.06 -12.61 -15.29
N SER A 38 -10.81 -12.68 -14.82
CA SER A 38 -10.48 -13.21 -13.50
C SER A 38 -10.99 -12.33 -12.34
N LEU A 39 -11.44 -11.11 -12.63
CA LEU A 39 -11.95 -10.13 -11.67
C LEU A 39 -13.48 -10.05 -11.66
N ALA A 40 -14.18 -10.88 -12.44
CA ALA A 40 -15.65 -10.83 -12.55
C ALA A 40 -16.35 -10.90 -11.17
N GLY A 41 -15.85 -11.75 -10.25
CA GLY A 41 -16.40 -11.86 -8.89
C GLY A 41 -16.23 -10.57 -8.08
N LEU A 42 -15.05 -9.95 -8.13
CA LEU A 42 -14.77 -8.69 -7.42
C LEU A 42 -15.59 -7.52 -8.01
N VAL A 43 -15.71 -7.45 -9.33
CA VAL A 43 -16.55 -6.44 -10.00
C VAL A 43 -18.02 -6.61 -9.61
N ALA A 44 -18.53 -7.84 -9.60
CA ALA A 44 -19.91 -8.12 -9.20
C ALA A 44 -20.17 -7.73 -7.73
N GLU A 45 -19.20 -7.96 -6.84
CA GLU A 45 -19.26 -7.55 -5.44
C GLU A 45 -19.30 -6.02 -5.28
N LEU A 46 -18.44 -5.30 -6.01
CA LEU A 46 -18.31 -3.85 -5.92
C LEU A 46 -19.44 -3.10 -6.65
N GLY A 47 -20.12 -3.74 -7.59
CA GLY A 47 -21.28 -3.19 -8.28
C GLY A 47 -20.93 -2.12 -9.34
N PRO A 48 -21.84 -1.17 -9.61
CA PRO A 48 -21.82 -0.37 -10.84
C PRO A 48 -20.66 0.63 -10.95
N ARG A 49 -19.95 0.89 -9.85
CA ARG A 49 -18.77 1.77 -9.81
C ARG A 49 -17.48 1.05 -10.16
N ALA A 50 -17.50 -0.27 -10.33
CA ALA A 50 -16.32 -1.06 -10.64
C ALA A 50 -16.41 -1.64 -12.05
N ARG A 51 -15.26 -1.66 -12.74
CA ARG A 51 -15.07 -2.47 -13.94
C ARG A 51 -13.68 -3.09 -13.94
N ALA A 52 -13.54 -4.22 -14.63
CA ALA A 52 -12.24 -4.84 -14.87
C ALA A 52 -11.65 -4.35 -16.21
N ALA A 53 -10.33 -4.28 -16.28
CA ALA A 53 -9.57 -3.85 -17.44
C ALA A 53 -8.15 -4.46 -17.42
N THR A 54 -7.39 -4.24 -18.49
CA THR A 54 -5.95 -4.53 -18.52
C THR A 54 -5.17 -3.52 -17.66
N PRO A 55 -3.92 -3.82 -17.26
CA PRO A 55 -3.08 -2.88 -16.54
C PRO A 55 -2.87 -1.53 -17.25
N ALA A 56 -2.72 -1.55 -18.58
CA ALA A 56 -2.58 -0.32 -19.37
C ALA A 56 -3.87 0.51 -19.34
N GLU A 57 -5.03 -0.10 -19.59
CA GLU A 57 -6.32 0.60 -19.54
C GLU A 57 -6.64 1.15 -18.14
N ALA A 58 -6.27 0.41 -17.07
CA ALA A 58 -6.42 0.88 -15.69
C ALA A 58 -5.50 2.07 -15.39
N ALA A 59 -4.27 2.07 -15.90
CA ALA A 59 -3.36 3.20 -15.82
C ALA A 59 -3.92 4.43 -16.54
N GLU A 60 -4.38 4.27 -17.77
CA GLU A 60 -4.93 5.37 -18.59
C GLU A 60 -6.17 6.00 -17.94
N SER A 61 -7.07 5.15 -17.44
CA SER A 61 -8.39 5.57 -16.94
C SER A 61 -8.35 6.18 -15.53
N GLY A 62 -7.33 5.89 -14.73
CA GLY A 62 -7.22 6.39 -13.36
C GLY A 62 -6.76 7.85 -13.32
N ASP A 63 -7.45 8.68 -12.55
CA ASP A 63 -6.96 10.02 -12.17
C ASP A 63 -5.77 9.89 -11.21
N LEU A 64 -5.87 8.93 -10.29
CA LEU A 64 -4.77 8.37 -9.51
C LEU A 64 -4.71 6.86 -9.81
N VAL A 65 -3.51 6.27 -9.69
CA VAL A 65 -3.32 4.84 -9.94
C VAL A 65 -2.63 4.17 -8.76
N VAL A 66 -3.29 3.19 -8.15
CA VAL A 66 -2.72 2.32 -7.12
C VAL A 66 -1.98 1.17 -7.79
N VAL A 67 -0.72 0.97 -7.42
CA VAL A 67 0.04 -0.22 -7.81
C VAL A 67 0.17 -1.14 -6.60
N SER A 68 -0.35 -2.37 -6.73
CA SER A 68 -0.40 -3.38 -5.67
C SER A 68 -0.06 -4.77 -6.21
N ILE A 69 1.19 -4.91 -6.64
CA ILE A 69 1.78 -6.15 -7.16
C ILE A 69 3.01 -6.56 -6.33
N PRO A 70 3.51 -7.80 -6.43
CA PRO A 70 4.82 -8.15 -5.91
C PRO A 70 5.92 -7.24 -6.47
N LEU A 71 6.87 -6.80 -5.63
CA LEU A 71 7.95 -5.90 -6.07
C LEU A 71 8.81 -6.52 -7.17
N GLY A 72 9.02 -7.84 -7.17
CA GLY A 72 9.76 -8.52 -8.25
C GLY A 72 9.12 -8.41 -9.64
N ALA A 73 7.91 -7.86 -9.74
CA ALA A 73 7.21 -7.59 -11.00
C ALA A 73 7.12 -6.09 -11.35
N TYR A 74 7.86 -5.20 -10.67
CA TYR A 74 7.75 -3.75 -10.86
C TYR A 74 7.99 -3.30 -12.31
N GLU A 75 8.86 -3.95 -13.06
CA GLU A 75 9.12 -3.65 -14.48
C GLU A 75 7.92 -3.92 -15.40
N LYS A 76 6.93 -4.68 -14.93
CA LYS A 76 5.68 -4.97 -15.67
C LYS A 76 4.64 -3.86 -15.51
N ILE A 77 4.88 -2.85 -14.68
CA ILE A 77 4.01 -1.68 -14.57
C ILE A 77 4.11 -0.90 -15.89
N PRO A 78 2.99 -0.60 -16.58
CA PRO A 78 3.04 0.11 -17.85
C PRO A 78 3.38 1.59 -17.63
N ALA A 79 4.65 1.97 -17.87
CA ALA A 79 5.15 3.32 -17.58
C ALA A 79 4.56 4.41 -18.48
N GLU A 80 4.41 4.15 -19.78
CA GLU A 80 3.91 5.12 -20.76
C GLU A 80 2.53 5.72 -20.39
N PRO A 81 1.47 4.94 -20.11
CA PRO A 81 0.18 5.50 -19.72
C PRO A 81 0.17 6.15 -18.33
N LEU A 82 1.23 5.97 -17.54
CA LEU A 82 1.40 6.59 -16.23
C LEU A 82 2.17 7.91 -16.27
N ALA A 83 2.75 8.28 -17.41
CA ALA A 83 3.46 9.54 -17.56
C ALA A 83 2.60 10.74 -17.11
N GLY A 84 3.15 11.55 -16.21
CA GLY A 84 2.49 12.68 -15.58
C GLY A 84 1.46 12.34 -14.50
N LYS A 85 1.10 11.07 -14.27
CA LYS A 85 0.11 10.67 -13.26
C LYS A 85 0.69 10.55 -11.86
N ILE A 86 -0.20 10.57 -10.87
CA ILE A 86 0.12 10.23 -9.49
C ILE A 86 -0.03 8.72 -9.34
N VAL A 87 1.05 8.08 -8.89
CA VAL A 87 1.10 6.63 -8.67
C VAL A 87 1.25 6.35 -7.18
N ILE A 88 0.30 5.63 -6.62
CA ILE A 88 0.30 5.22 -5.22
C ILE A 88 0.98 3.85 -5.13
N ASP A 89 2.20 3.85 -4.62
CA ASP A 89 3.04 2.67 -4.45
C ASP A 89 2.73 1.97 -3.11
N THR A 90 2.18 0.76 -3.17
CA THR A 90 1.90 -0.09 -2.01
C THR A 90 2.93 -1.23 -1.84
N LEU A 91 4.00 -1.24 -2.65
CA LEU A 91 4.90 -2.38 -2.79
C LEU A 91 5.89 -2.45 -1.62
N ASN A 92 6.27 -3.68 -1.29
CA ASN A 92 7.28 -3.99 -0.28
C ASN A 92 8.20 -5.07 -0.81
N TYR A 93 9.46 -5.02 -0.39
CA TYR A 93 10.46 -6.01 -0.80
C TYR A 93 10.42 -7.23 0.11
N TYR A 94 10.28 -8.42 -0.47
CA TYR A 94 10.41 -9.70 0.19
C TYR A 94 11.30 -10.60 -0.68
N PRO A 95 12.61 -10.75 -0.39
CA PRO A 95 13.54 -11.49 -1.24
C PRO A 95 13.09 -12.91 -1.62
N GLU A 96 12.42 -13.60 -0.69
CA GLU A 96 11.86 -14.95 -0.90
C GLU A 96 10.79 -15.00 -1.99
N ARG A 97 10.04 -13.91 -2.19
CA ARG A 97 8.97 -13.77 -3.20
C ARG A 97 9.47 -13.06 -4.47
N ASP A 98 10.28 -12.02 -4.28
CA ASP A 98 10.63 -11.06 -5.33
C ASP A 98 11.96 -11.39 -6.03
N GLY A 99 12.74 -12.34 -5.48
CA GLY A 99 14.12 -12.54 -5.86
C GLY A 99 15.05 -11.50 -5.22
N ARG A 100 16.37 -11.71 -5.36
CA ARG A 100 17.39 -10.79 -4.85
C ARG A 100 17.55 -9.60 -5.79
N ILE A 101 17.42 -8.38 -5.28
CA ILE A 101 17.58 -7.13 -6.03
C ILE A 101 18.79 -6.41 -5.43
N ALA A 102 19.90 -6.37 -6.16
CA ALA A 102 21.21 -6.01 -5.64
C ALA A 102 21.23 -4.61 -5.00
N GLU A 103 20.59 -3.62 -5.63
CA GLU A 103 20.54 -2.24 -5.13
C GLU A 103 19.74 -2.12 -3.83
N LEU A 104 18.70 -2.94 -3.63
CA LEU A 104 17.95 -2.97 -2.38
C LEU A 104 18.75 -3.72 -1.30
N ASP A 105 19.37 -4.84 -1.67
CA ASP A 105 20.21 -5.64 -0.79
C ASP A 105 21.41 -4.85 -0.23
N ALA A 106 21.94 -3.93 -1.04
CA ALA A 106 23.01 -3.02 -0.68
C ALA A 106 22.53 -1.71 -0.01
N ASN A 107 21.20 -1.54 0.19
CA ASN A 107 20.57 -0.32 0.70
C ASN A 107 20.89 0.95 -0.13
N GLU A 108 21.24 0.80 -1.41
CA GLU A 108 21.51 1.92 -2.32
C GLU A 108 20.23 2.64 -2.72
N LEU A 109 19.09 1.94 -2.70
CA LEU A 109 17.75 2.47 -2.94
C LEU A 109 16.76 1.95 -1.92
N THR A 110 15.68 2.68 -1.73
CA THR A 110 14.41 2.19 -1.18
C THR A 110 13.57 1.49 -2.24
N THR A 111 12.53 0.76 -1.84
CA THR A 111 11.65 0.10 -2.82
C THR A 111 10.95 1.11 -3.71
N SER A 112 10.58 2.26 -3.15
CA SER A 112 9.84 3.29 -3.88
C SER A 112 10.74 4.13 -4.78
N GLU A 113 12.01 4.33 -4.44
CA GLU A 113 13.01 4.87 -5.39
C GLU A 113 13.21 3.94 -6.60
N LEU A 114 13.22 2.62 -6.39
CA LEU A 114 13.29 1.64 -7.48
C LEU A 114 12.05 1.74 -8.40
N VAL A 115 10.86 1.86 -7.82
CA VAL A 115 9.61 2.05 -8.60
C VAL A 115 9.61 3.39 -9.34
N GLN A 116 10.03 4.48 -8.69
CA GLN A 116 10.13 5.81 -9.31
C GLN A 116 11.13 5.83 -10.47
N ARG A 117 12.22 5.05 -10.39
CA ARG A 117 13.18 4.90 -11.50
C ARG A 117 12.53 4.28 -12.74
N HIS A 118 11.70 3.25 -12.57
CA HIS A 118 10.94 2.64 -13.67
C HIS A 118 9.85 3.59 -14.20
N LEU A 119 9.21 4.32 -13.31
CA LEU A 119 8.15 5.28 -13.61
C LEU A 119 8.70 6.72 -13.65
N ALA A 120 9.78 6.93 -14.40
CA ALA A 120 10.55 8.18 -14.39
C ALA A 120 9.72 9.44 -14.66
N ASP A 121 8.66 9.32 -15.48
CA ASP A 121 7.77 10.43 -15.82
C ASP A 121 6.52 10.53 -14.92
N SER A 122 6.39 9.66 -13.91
CA SER A 122 5.27 9.67 -12.94
C SER A 122 5.67 10.35 -11.63
N ARG A 123 4.67 10.70 -10.82
CA ARG A 123 4.84 11.21 -9.45
C ARG A 123 4.49 10.11 -8.45
N VAL A 124 5.48 9.36 -8.00
CA VAL A 124 5.27 8.22 -7.08
C VAL A 124 5.13 8.71 -5.64
N VAL A 125 4.14 8.15 -4.93
CA VAL A 125 3.93 8.34 -3.50
C VAL A 125 3.74 6.97 -2.85
N LYS A 126 4.60 6.62 -1.90
CA LYS A 126 4.42 5.40 -1.09
C LYS A 126 3.29 5.64 -0.08
N ALA A 127 2.29 4.76 -0.06
CA ALA A 127 1.21 4.79 0.91
C ALA A 127 0.56 3.40 1.04
N ALA A 128 -0.17 3.16 2.13
CA ALA A 128 -0.87 1.90 2.41
C ALA A 128 0.00 0.62 2.31
N SER A 129 1.32 0.76 2.38
CA SER A 129 2.28 -0.34 2.29
C SER A 129 2.55 -1.00 3.64
N ASN A 130 2.28 -0.31 4.75
CA ASN A 130 2.74 -0.70 6.09
C ASN A 130 1.70 -1.43 6.93
N ILE A 131 0.57 -1.82 6.35
CA ILE A 131 -0.57 -2.40 7.06
C ILE A 131 -1.01 -3.72 6.40
N VAL A 132 -1.43 -4.69 7.22
CA VAL A 132 -1.97 -5.97 6.73
C VAL A 132 -3.41 -5.78 6.27
N SER A 133 -3.83 -6.51 5.23
CA SER A 133 -5.14 -6.32 4.57
C SER A 133 -6.36 -6.40 5.48
N SER A 134 -6.34 -7.27 6.49
CA SER A 134 -7.42 -7.38 7.49
C SER A 134 -7.61 -6.06 8.25
N GLN A 135 -6.52 -5.48 8.74
CA GLN A 135 -6.56 -4.22 9.47
C GLN A 135 -6.76 -3.03 8.55
N LEU A 136 -6.26 -3.07 7.31
CA LEU A 136 -6.58 -2.07 6.28
C LEU A 136 -8.10 -1.99 6.03
N PHE A 137 -8.82 -3.11 6.15
CA PHE A 137 -10.27 -3.10 6.06
C PHE A 137 -10.92 -2.65 7.38
N SER A 138 -10.53 -3.24 8.51
CA SER A 138 -11.25 -3.06 9.79
C SER A 138 -10.99 -1.72 10.48
N LEU A 139 -9.85 -1.06 10.23
CA LEU A 139 -9.45 0.19 10.88
C LEU A 139 -9.90 1.46 10.13
N ALA A 140 -10.52 1.34 8.96
CA ALA A 140 -11.05 2.49 8.25
C ALA A 140 -12.14 3.18 9.09
N ARG A 141 -12.03 4.49 9.26
CA ARG A 141 -12.98 5.32 10.01
C ARG A 141 -13.30 6.62 9.28
N PRO A 142 -14.55 7.11 9.33
CA PRO A 142 -14.89 8.42 8.77
C PRO A 142 -13.99 9.54 9.31
N SER A 143 -13.83 10.60 8.53
CA SER A 143 -13.06 11.77 8.93
C SER A 143 -13.55 12.34 10.27
N GLY A 144 -12.62 12.68 11.16
CA GLY A 144 -12.90 13.20 12.50
C GLY A 144 -13.22 12.15 13.58
N ALA A 145 -13.26 10.86 13.25
CA ALA A 145 -13.41 9.80 14.26
C ALA A 145 -12.23 9.80 15.25
N PRO A 146 -12.46 9.67 16.58
CA PRO A 146 -11.40 9.74 17.59
C PRO A 146 -10.45 8.53 17.57
N ASP A 147 -10.87 7.40 16.98
CA ASP A 147 -10.12 6.15 16.85
C ASP A 147 -9.56 5.95 15.43
N ARG A 148 -9.34 7.04 14.69
CA ARG A 148 -8.83 6.97 13.32
C ARG A 148 -7.35 6.58 13.30
N SER A 149 -7.01 5.70 12.36
CA SER A 149 -5.62 5.32 12.13
C SER A 149 -4.98 6.22 11.09
N ALA A 150 -3.71 6.52 11.29
CA ALA A 150 -2.86 7.22 10.34
C ALA A 150 -1.96 6.26 9.59
N MET A 151 -1.59 6.59 8.36
CA MET A 151 -0.58 5.88 7.56
C MET A 151 0.60 6.80 7.24
N PRO A 152 1.85 6.31 7.29
CA PRO A 152 2.97 7.04 6.75
C PRO A 152 2.84 7.18 5.23
N ILE A 153 3.22 8.34 4.69
CA ILE A 153 3.38 8.58 3.26
C ILE A 153 4.75 9.18 2.96
N ALA A 154 5.32 8.83 1.81
CA ALA A 154 6.61 9.34 1.34
C ALA A 154 6.53 9.64 -0.16
N GLY A 155 7.11 10.74 -0.60
CA GLY A 155 7.06 11.17 -1.99
C GLY A 155 7.80 12.48 -2.23
N ASP A 156 8.35 12.65 -3.43
CA ASP A 156 9.20 13.79 -3.78
C ASP A 156 8.39 15.00 -4.31
N ASP A 157 7.17 14.76 -4.79
CA ASP A 157 6.25 15.80 -5.26
C ASP A 157 5.23 16.15 -4.17
N ALA A 158 5.26 17.40 -3.69
CA ALA A 158 4.39 17.87 -2.61
C ALA A 158 2.91 17.92 -3.00
N ALA A 159 2.58 18.21 -4.26
CA ALA A 159 1.21 18.24 -4.73
C ALA A 159 0.62 16.83 -4.86
N ALA A 160 1.43 15.87 -5.32
CA ALA A 160 1.07 14.46 -5.34
C ALA A 160 0.82 13.92 -3.94
N LYS A 161 1.68 14.28 -2.96
CA LYS A 161 1.44 13.92 -1.55
C LYS A 161 0.12 14.49 -1.03
N ALA A 162 -0.20 15.75 -1.34
CA ALA A 162 -1.46 16.37 -0.91
C ALA A 162 -2.70 15.62 -1.47
N GLU A 163 -2.69 15.27 -2.75
CA GLU A 163 -3.76 14.48 -3.37
C GLU A 163 -3.91 13.08 -2.75
N VAL A 164 -2.79 12.45 -2.36
CA VAL A 164 -2.81 11.16 -1.66
C VAL A 164 -3.30 11.30 -0.22
N VAL A 165 -3.00 12.40 0.47
CA VAL A 165 -3.57 12.71 1.80
C VAL A 165 -5.09 12.83 1.71
N GLU A 166 -5.62 13.55 0.71
CA GLU A 166 -7.07 13.68 0.49
C GLU A 166 -7.71 12.33 0.16
N LEU A 167 -7.05 11.50 -0.65
CA LEU A 167 -7.54 10.15 -0.93
C LEU A 167 -7.57 9.30 0.35
N LEU A 168 -6.48 9.27 1.13
CA LEU A 168 -6.45 8.51 2.38
C LEU A 168 -7.53 8.98 3.36
N ASP A 169 -7.77 10.30 3.45
CA ASP A 169 -8.87 10.85 4.25
C ASP A 169 -10.21 10.27 3.78
N LEU A 170 -10.47 10.30 2.48
CA LEU A 170 -11.69 9.74 1.91
C LEU A 170 -11.83 8.22 2.15
N LEU A 171 -10.72 7.47 2.13
CA LEU A 171 -10.68 6.03 2.40
C LEU A 171 -10.74 5.68 3.90
N GLY A 172 -10.72 6.68 4.77
CA GLY A 172 -10.93 6.52 6.20
C GLY A 172 -9.65 6.49 7.04
N TYR A 173 -8.57 7.11 6.56
CA TYR A 173 -7.26 7.15 7.22
C TYR A 173 -6.70 8.57 7.29
N ASP A 174 -6.02 8.89 8.38
CA ASP A 174 -5.13 10.04 8.41
C ASP A 174 -3.81 9.73 7.68
N ALA A 175 -3.04 10.76 7.35
CA ALA A 175 -1.71 10.60 6.74
C ALA A 175 -0.64 11.30 7.58
N VAL A 176 0.55 10.69 7.65
CA VAL A 176 1.76 11.28 8.21
C VAL A 176 2.82 11.32 7.12
N ASP A 177 3.16 12.53 6.66
CA ASP A 177 4.27 12.72 5.75
C ASP A 177 5.61 12.44 6.46
N ILE A 178 6.32 11.41 6.00
CA ILE A 178 7.62 10.98 6.55
C ILE A 178 8.80 11.43 5.68
N GLY A 179 8.56 12.20 4.62
CA GLY A 179 9.62 12.80 3.79
C GLY A 179 9.56 12.43 2.31
N THR A 180 10.75 12.25 1.73
CA THR A 180 10.98 11.92 0.32
C THR A 180 10.87 10.41 0.08
N LEU A 181 10.94 9.96 -1.17
CA LEU A 181 11.04 8.53 -1.46
C LEU A 181 12.29 7.91 -0.82
N ALA A 182 13.39 8.65 -0.67
CA ALA A 182 14.57 8.21 0.06
C ALA A 182 14.33 8.00 1.57
N ASP A 183 13.26 8.57 2.15
CA ASP A 183 12.82 8.33 3.54
C ASP A 183 11.81 7.18 3.65
N SER A 184 11.33 6.62 2.54
CA SER A 184 10.21 5.67 2.53
C SER A 184 10.50 4.37 3.30
N TRP A 185 11.78 4.00 3.42
CA TRP A 185 12.24 2.85 4.19
C TRP A 185 11.81 2.88 5.65
N ARG A 186 11.51 4.05 6.22
CA ARG A 186 11.02 4.20 7.61
C ARG A 186 9.68 3.51 7.85
N SER A 187 9.00 3.10 6.78
CA SER A 187 7.70 2.40 6.80
C SER A 187 7.71 1.05 6.07
N GLU A 188 8.89 0.53 5.75
CA GLU A 188 9.08 -0.74 5.05
C GLU A 188 9.17 -1.93 6.04
N PRO A 189 9.13 -3.19 5.55
CA PRO A 189 9.26 -4.37 6.41
C PRO A 189 10.48 -4.28 7.35
N GLY A 190 10.30 -4.76 8.59
CA GLY A 190 11.33 -4.69 9.62
C GLY A 190 11.36 -3.37 10.41
N THR A 191 10.51 -2.40 10.07
CA THR A 191 10.36 -1.15 10.85
C THR A 191 9.23 -1.24 11.87
N PRO A 192 9.28 -0.46 12.98
CA PRO A 192 8.27 -0.52 14.04
C PRO A 192 6.85 -0.16 13.60
N VAL A 193 6.69 0.65 12.55
CA VAL A 193 5.37 1.06 12.03
C VAL A 193 4.80 0.05 11.03
N TYR A 194 5.56 -0.97 10.63
CA TYR A 194 5.14 -1.95 9.64
C TYR A 194 4.40 -3.13 10.29
N GLY A 195 3.14 -3.32 9.94
CA GLY A 195 2.30 -4.43 10.35
C GLY A 195 1.90 -4.37 11.83
N LYS A 196 2.85 -4.68 12.73
CA LYS A 196 2.63 -4.88 14.17
C LYS A 196 1.98 -3.71 14.87
N ALA A 197 2.29 -2.49 14.44
CA ALA A 197 1.63 -1.28 14.95
C ALA A 197 0.09 -1.30 14.78
N TYR A 198 -0.42 -2.03 13.78
CA TYR A 198 -1.84 -2.06 13.44
C TYR A 198 -2.54 -3.35 13.86
N TYR A 199 -1.85 -4.49 13.96
CA TYR A 199 -2.47 -5.74 14.46
C TYR A 199 -2.20 -6.00 15.94
N GLY A 200 -1.25 -5.30 16.55
CA GLY A 200 -0.90 -5.41 17.97
C GLY A 200 0.12 -6.50 18.29
N GLU A 201 0.31 -6.78 19.58
CA GLU A 201 1.22 -7.82 20.07
C GLU A 201 0.60 -9.20 19.86
N VAL A 202 1.31 -10.08 19.15
CA VAL A 202 0.94 -11.49 19.04
C VAL A 202 1.07 -12.15 20.42
N PRO A 203 0.03 -12.83 20.93
CA PRO A 203 0.11 -13.50 22.23
C PRO A 203 1.22 -14.56 22.25
N LYS A 204 1.96 -14.64 23.36
CA LYS A 204 3.12 -15.54 23.51
C LYS A 204 2.76 -17.03 23.45
N ASP A 205 1.50 -17.37 23.64
CA ASP A 205 0.94 -18.72 23.61
C ASP A 205 0.41 -19.14 22.23
N VAL A 206 0.35 -18.22 21.26
CA VAL A 206 0.09 -18.57 19.86
C VAL A 206 1.34 -19.24 19.30
N SER A 207 1.18 -20.47 18.79
CA SER A 207 2.29 -21.19 18.16
C SER A 207 2.76 -20.45 16.90
N LEU A 208 4.04 -20.62 16.57
CA LEU A 208 4.63 -19.88 15.47
C LEU A 208 3.86 -20.10 14.15
N ASP A 209 3.46 -21.34 13.86
CA ASP A 209 2.65 -21.72 12.70
C ASP A 209 1.24 -21.10 12.66
N LYS A 210 0.72 -20.64 13.81
CA LYS A 210 -0.60 -19.99 13.92
C LYS A 210 -0.55 -18.47 14.00
N THR A 211 0.64 -17.88 13.99
CA THR A 211 0.82 -16.43 14.10
C THR A 211 0.11 -15.69 12.97
N MET A 212 0.23 -16.17 11.73
CA MET A 212 -0.41 -15.52 10.58
C MET A 212 -1.94 -15.57 10.66
N GLU A 213 -2.51 -16.72 11.08
CA GLU A 213 -3.95 -16.84 11.28
C GLU A 213 -4.44 -15.83 12.33
N TRP A 214 -3.71 -15.69 13.44
CA TRP A 214 -4.03 -14.72 14.47
C TRP A 214 -3.98 -13.28 13.95
N ILE A 215 -2.91 -12.90 13.23
CA ILE A 215 -2.76 -11.54 12.66
C ILE A 215 -3.95 -11.19 11.76
N PHE A 216 -4.38 -12.11 10.91
CA PHE A 216 -5.52 -11.88 10.01
C PHE A 216 -6.86 -11.78 10.74
N GLN A 217 -6.99 -12.34 11.94
CA GLN A 217 -8.20 -12.29 12.76
C GLN A 217 -8.19 -11.20 13.84
N ALA A 218 -7.03 -10.58 14.11
CA ALA A 218 -6.90 -9.56 15.14
C ALA A 218 -7.82 -8.36 14.85
N PRO A 219 -8.50 -7.79 15.87
CA PRO A 219 -9.48 -6.71 15.67
C PRO A 219 -8.88 -5.41 15.10
N GLY A 220 -7.55 -5.29 15.12
CA GLY A 220 -6.81 -4.10 14.76
C GLY A 220 -6.62 -3.16 15.94
N VAL A 221 -5.52 -2.43 15.93
CA VAL A 221 -5.14 -1.43 16.92
C VAL A 221 -5.12 -0.08 16.19
N PRO A 222 -6.02 0.87 16.55
CA PRO A 222 -5.97 2.21 16.00
C PRO A 222 -4.60 2.87 16.18
N MET A 223 -4.07 3.43 15.10
CA MET A 223 -2.75 4.07 15.11
C MET A 223 -2.82 5.59 14.95
N PRO A 224 -2.82 6.38 16.04
CA PRO A 224 -2.92 7.83 15.92
C PRO A 224 -1.66 8.42 15.25
N ALA A 225 -1.84 9.55 14.57
CA ALA A 225 -0.78 10.22 13.80
C ALA A 225 0.49 10.50 14.63
N ASP A 226 0.36 10.91 15.90
CA ASP A 226 1.52 11.16 16.76
C ASP A 226 2.35 9.91 17.02
N ARG A 227 1.71 8.74 17.13
CA ARG A 227 2.42 7.47 17.29
C ARG A 227 3.13 7.06 16.00
N VAL A 228 2.51 7.27 14.84
CA VAL A 228 3.16 7.04 13.54
C VAL A 228 4.38 7.96 13.38
N ARG A 229 4.29 9.24 13.74
CA ARG A 229 5.43 10.18 13.74
C ARG A 229 6.56 9.70 14.65
N GLU A 230 6.24 9.28 15.86
CA GLU A 230 7.24 8.79 16.81
C GLU A 230 7.99 7.57 16.26
N LEU A 231 7.25 6.54 15.80
CA LEU A 231 7.83 5.29 15.31
C LEU A 231 8.72 5.49 14.08
N THR A 232 8.40 6.47 13.22
CA THR A 232 9.13 6.75 11.98
C THR A 232 10.28 7.75 12.16
N ALA A 233 10.25 8.57 13.21
CA ALA A 233 11.31 9.52 13.51
C ALA A 233 12.56 8.85 14.14
N THR A 234 12.37 7.78 14.92
CA THR A 234 13.45 7.15 15.71
C THR A 234 14.02 5.87 15.12
N VAL A 235 13.43 5.37 14.02
CA VAL A 235 13.88 4.13 13.38
C VAL A 235 15.24 4.32 12.70
N VAL A 236 16.07 3.29 12.74
CA VAL A 236 17.37 3.22 12.06
C VAL A 236 17.25 2.24 10.90
N ARG A 237 17.80 2.60 9.74
CA ARG A 237 17.71 1.77 8.53
C ARG A 237 18.49 0.47 8.71
N GLY A 238 17.78 -0.64 8.75
CA GLY A 238 18.35 -1.99 8.71
C GLY A 238 18.57 -2.49 7.27
N PRO A 239 18.90 -3.78 7.09
CA PRO A 239 18.86 -4.43 5.78
C PRO A 239 17.47 -4.29 5.15
N ALA A 240 17.40 -4.01 3.85
CA ALA A 240 16.12 -3.95 3.15
C ALA A 240 15.49 -5.35 3.04
N GLY A 241 14.15 -5.36 3.05
CA GLY A 241 13.34 -6.54 2.78
C GLY A 241 12.80 -7.23 4.04
N GLY A 242 11.58 -7.74 3.92
CA GLY A 242 10.93 -8.55 4.95
C GLY A 242 11.19 -10.04 4.76
N SER A 243 10.83 -10.82 5.78
CA SER A 243 10.73 -12.28 5.69
C SER A 243 9.31 -12.74 5.98
N PHE A 244 8.94 -13.90 5.44
CA PHE A 244 7.72 -14.59 5.83
C PHE A 244 7.94 -15.53 7.03
N SER A 245 9.12 -15.51 7.64
CA SER A 245 9.38 -16.20 8.90
C SER A 245 8.55 -15.60 10.03
N VAL A 246 8.17 -16.43 11.00
CA VAL A 246 7.30 -15.99 12.09
C VAL A 246 7.99 -14.94 12.97
N ASP A 247 9.30 -15.06 13.17
CA ASP A 247 10.12 -14.08 13.90
C ASP A 247 10.07 -12.68 13.28
N ALA A 248 9.73 -12.55 12.00
CA ALA A 248 9.56 -11.25 11.34
C ALA A 248 8.24 -10.55 11.70
N TRP A 249 7.29 -11.26 12.32
CA TRP A 249 5.93 -10.79 12.60
C TRP A 249 5.53 -10.81 14.08
N THR A 250 6.30 -11.49 14.93
CA THR A 250 6.15 -11.51 16.40
C THR A 250 7.08 -10.51 17.07
#